data_AF-A0A699S8X5-F1
#
_entry.id   AF-A0A699S8X5-F1
#
_cell.length_a   1.000
_cell.length_b   1.000
_cell.length_c   1.000
_cell.angle_alpha   90.00
_cell.angle_beta   90.00
_cell.angle_gamma   90.00
#
_symmetry.space_group_name_H-M   'P 1'
#
loop_
_entity.id
_entity.type
_entity.pdbx_description
1 polymer ?
#
loop_
_entity_poly.entity_id
_entity_poly.type
_entity_poly.pdbx_seq_one_letter_code
_entity_poly.pdbx_strand_id
1 'polypeptide(L)'
;MARELEEQQEREDLRMNEQIARDAEIELISDLVKYQDHYKKVYKFQSQQRKPMSKKQKREYYMAVIKSYLGWRFNDFKGTSFEDIEAKFTQVWKRIEDFTPIGSKEEAERAKRQGIILEKEQVKKQKLSEEAPESKSPTEEVSEDRIK
;
A
#
# COMPACT_ATOMS: atom_id res chain seq x y z
N MET A 1 -12.64 -14.74 55.40
CA MET A 1 -11.85 -15.61 54.50
C MET A 1 -12.37 -15.55 53.07
N ALA A 2 -13.53 -16.12 52.71
CA ALA A 2 -14.00 -16.09 51.30
C ALA A 2 -14.19 -14.67 50.71
N ARG A 3 -14.78 -13.75 51.48
CA ARG A 3 -15.05 -12.35 51.04
C ARG A 3 -13.78 -11.49 50.89
N GLU A 4 -12.75 -11.80 51.68
CA GLU A 4 -11.47 -11.07 51.66
C GLU A 4 -10.58 -11.53 50.49
N LEU A 5 -10.70 -12.79 50.10
CA LEU A 5 -10.05 -13.34 48.91
C LEU A 5 -10.66 -12.76 47.63
N GLU A 6 -11.98 -12.60 47.59
CA GLU A 6 -12.70 -12.01 46.46
C GLU A 6 -12.34 -10.52 46.27
N GLU A 7 -12.25 -9.75 47.35
CA GLU A 7 -11.82 -8.34 47.29
C GLU A 7 -10.36 -8.17 46.84
N GLN A 8 -9.47 -9.11 47.19
CA GLN A 8 -8.10 -9.10 46.66
C GLN A 8 -8.06 -9.38 45.16
N GLN A 9 -8.85 -10.33 44.68
CA GLN A 9 -8.95 -10.64 43.25
C GLN A 9 -9.45 -9.43 42.45
N GLU A 10 -10.51 -8.75 42.90
CA GLU A 10 -11.04 -7.55 42.24
C GLU A 10 -10.00 -6.40 42.17
N ARG A 11 -9.21 -6.21 43.24
CA ARG A 11 -8.13 -5.21 43.25
C ARG A 11 -7.03 -5.56 42.25
N GLU A 12 -6.67 -6.83 42.12
CA GLU A 12 -5.69 -7.29 41.14
C GLU A 12 -6.19 -7.13 39.71
N ASP A 13 -7.45 -7.49 39.44
CA ASP A 13 -8.08 -7.35 38.13
C ASP A 13 -8.16 -5.87 37.69
N LEU A 14 -8.49 -4.96 38.61
CA LEU A 14 -8.48 -3.52 38.36
C LEU A 14 -7.08 -3.01 38.00
N ARG A 15 -6.04 -3.41 38.75
CA ARG A 15 -4.65 -3.04 38.40
C ARG A 15 -4.22 -3.59 37.04
N MET A 16 -4.61 -4.83 36.73
CA MET A 16 -4.28 -5.45 35.45
C MET A 16 -4.94 -4.68 34.31
N ASN A 17 -6.21 -4.30 34.45
CA ASN A 17 -6.94 -3.51 33.47
C ASN A 17 -6.32 -2.11 33.27
N GLU A 18 -5.90 -1.44 34.35
CA GLU A 18 -5.19 -0.16 34.25
C GLU A 18 -3.84 -0.30 33.53
N GLN A 19 -3.11 -1.40 33.74
CA GLN A 19 -1.84 -1.63 33.04
C GLN A 19 -2.08 -1.86 31.55
N ILE A 20 -3.11 -2.64 31.19
CA ILE A 20 -3.52 -2.86 29.80
C ILE A 20 -3.87 -1.54 29.12
N ALA A 21 -4.63 -0.67 29.80
CA ALA A 21 -4.99 0.64 29.27
C ALA A 21 -3.75 1.54 29.03
N ARG A 22 -2.79 1.53 29.97
CA ARG A 22 -1.53 2.28 29.81
C ARG A 22 -0.68 1.75 28.67
N ASP A 23 -0.56 0.44 28.51
CA ASP A 23 0.23 -0.15 27.43
C ASP A 23 -0.38 0.17 26.06
N ALA A 24 -1.72 0.16 25.95
CA ALA A 24 -2.43 0.59 24.75
C ALA A 24 -2.23 2.09 24.45
N GLU A 25 -2.21 2.94 25.48
CA GLU A 25 -1.94 4.39 25.32
C GLU A 25 -0.50 4.64 24.84
N ILE A 26 0.48 3.89 25.37
CA ILE A 26 1.89 3.96 24.94
C ILE A 26 2.02 3.54 23.47
N GLU A 27 1.34 2.48 23.05
CA GLU A 27 1.33 2.04 21.65
C GLU A 27 0.77 3.13 20.72
N LEU A 28 -0.34 3.76 21.10
CA LEU A 28 -0.97 4.84 20.34
C LEU A 28 -0.07 6.08 20.24
N ILE A 29 0.61 6.45 21.32
CA ILE A 29 1.59 7.55 21.31
C ILE A 29 2.76 7.22 20.37
N SER A 30 3.26 5.98 20.40
CA SER A 30 4.33 5.54 19.50
C SER A 30 3.95 5.72 18.03
N ASP A 31 2.74 5.29 17.66
CA ASP A 31 2.25 5.41 16.29
C ASP A 31 1.98 6.87 15.89
N LEU A 32 1.48 7.69 16.81
CA LEU A 32 1.32 9.13 16.58
C LEU A 32 2.66 9.83 16.31
N VAL A 33 3.71 9.48 17.06
CA VAL A 33 5.06 10.03 16.85
C VAL A 33 5.61 9.63 15.48
N LYS A 34 5.50 8.35 15.09
CA LYS A 34 5.91 7.87 13.76
C LYS A 34 5.18 8.63 12.65
N TYR A 35 3.89 8.90 12.83
CA TYR A 35 3.09 9.65 11.87
C TYR A 35 3.58 11.10 11.72
N GLN A 36 3.87 11.79 12.82
CA GLN A 36 4.39 13.16 12.75
C GLN A 36 5.71 13.24 12.00
N ASP A 37 6.63 12.29 12.26
CA ASP A 37 7.91 12.21 11.55
C ASP A 37 7.71 11.97 10.04
N HIS A 38 6.79 11.06 9.69
CA HIS A 38 6.45 10.80 8.29
C HIS A 38 5.85 12.03 7.60
N TYR A 39 4.88 12.68 8.23
CA TYR A 39 4.25 13.91 7.72
C TYR A 39 5.30 15.00 7.45
N LYS A 40 6.21 15.22 8.40
CA LYS A 40 7.32 16.19 8.26
C LYS A 40 8.22 15.86 7.07
N LYS A 41 8.47 14.56 6.83
CA LYS A 41 9.26 14.07 5.70
C LYS A 41 8.55 14.33 4.36
N VAL A 42 7.26 14.01 4.25
CA VAL A 42 6.42 14.30 3.07
C VAL A 42 6.40 15.79 2.76
N TYR A 43 6.14 16.63 3.78
CA TYR A 43 6.12 18.08 3.64
C TYR A 43 7.46 18.64 3.11
N LYS A 44 8.58 18.16 3.65
CA LYS A 44 9.93 18.56 3.19
C LYS A 44 10.19 18.17 1.73
N PHE A 45 9.66 17.04 1.26
CA PHE A 45 9.81 16.62 -0.13
C PHE A 45 8.93 17.41 -1.09
N GLN A 46 7.67 17.67 -0.73
CA GLN A 46 6.80 18.54 -1.52
C GLN A 46 7.40 19.95 -1.67
N SER A 47 7.96 20.50 -0.60
CA SER A 47 8.67 21.78 -0.64
C SER A 47 9.89 21.75 -1.57
N GLN A 48 10.64 20.65 -1.60
CA GLN A 48 11.77 20.48 -2.53
C GLN A 48 11.33 20.41 -4.00
N GLN A 49 10.21 19.74 -4.32
CA GLN A 49 9.70 19.66 -5.70
C GLN A 49 9.26 21.02 -6.26
N ARG A 50 8.79 21.92 -5.40
CA ARG A 50 8.35 23.28 -5.80
C ARG A 50 9.51 24.21 -6.14
N LYS A 51 10.75 23.84 -5.79
CA LYS A 51 11.93 24.65 -6.12
C LYS A 51 12.27 24.47 -7.60
N PRO A 52 12.55 25.55 -8.34
CA PRO A 52 13.09 25.42 -9.69
C PRO A 52 14.46 24.72 -9.61
N MET A 53 14.53 23.49 -10.11
CA MET A 53 15.75 22.67 -10.17
C MET A 53 16.09 22.34 -11.61
N SER A 54 17.37 22.43 -11.96
CA SER A 54 17.88 21.95 -13.25
C SER A 54 17.65 20.44 -13.42
N LYS A 55 17.63 19.94 -14.66
CA LYS A 55 17.46 18.50 -14.95
C LYS A 55 18.50 17.63 -14.22
N LYS A 56 19.73 18.14 -14.09
CA LYS A 56 20.82 17.47 -13.34
C LYS A 56 20.51 17.37 -11.84
N GLN A 57 20.09 18.47 -11.21
CA GLN A 57 19.74 18.49 -9.79
C GLN A 57 18.52 17.59 -9.49
N LYS A 58 17.49 17.62 -10.36
CA LYS A 58 16.34 16.71 -10.23
C LYS A 58 16.76 15.25 -10.28
N ARG A 59 17.65 14.90 -11.22
CA ARG A 59 18.19 13.54 -11.33
C ARG A 59 18.93 13.11 -10.07
N GLU A 60 19.81 13.96 -9.53
CA GLU A 60 20.56 13.69 -8.29
C GLU A 60 19.62 13.50 -7.09
N TYR A 61 18.62 14.37 -6.96
CA TYR A 61 17.61 14.28 -5.93
C TYR A 61 16.76 12.99 -6.04
N TYR A 62 16.25 12.65 -7.22
CA TYR A 62 15.48 11.40 -7.42
C TYR A 62 16.32 10.16 -7.10
N MET A 63 17.57 10.13 -7.55
CA MET A 63 18.49 9.05 -7.19
C MET A 63 18.67 8.96 -5.66
N ALA A 64 18.88 10.09 -4.97
CA ALA A 64 19.05 10.09 -3.51
C ALA A 64 17.82 9.53 -2.78
N VAL A 65 16.61 9.91 -3.20
CA VAL A 65 15.36 9.39 -2.63
C VAL A 65 15.23 7.89 -2.92
N ILE A 66 15.41 7.45 -4.16
CA ILE A 66 15.31 6.04 -4.54
C ILE A 66 16.32 5.18 -3.76
N LYS A 67 17.58 5.63 -3.60
CA LYS A 67 18.60 4.96 -2.79
C LYS A 67 18.14 4.76 -1.34
N SER A 68 17.58 5.82 -0.73
CA SER A 68 17.16 5.79 0.66
C SER A 68 15.97 4.85 0.94
N TYR A 69 15.09 4.62 -0.04
CA TYR A 69 13.88 3.82 0.13
C TYR A 69 13.99 2.39 -0.42
N LEU A 70 14.75 2.18 -1.50
CA LEU A 70 14.88 0.88 -2.14
C LEU A 70 16.23 0.20 -1.86
N GLY A 71 17.14 0.85 -1.12
CA GLY A 71 18.48 0.33 -0.86
C GLY A 71 19.38 0.30 -2.10
N TRP A 72 19.03 1.03 -3.15
CA TRP A 72 19.81 1.09 -4.39
C TRP A 72 21.18 1.72 -4.14
N ARG A 73 22.16 1.31 -4.92
CA ARG A 73 23.51 1.87 -4.98
C ARG A 73 23.68 2.74 -6.22
N PHE A 74 24.76 3.51 -6.27
CA PHE A 74 25.04 4.38 -7.42
C PHE A 74 25.15 3.61 -8.74
N ASN A 75 25.73 2.40 -8.71
CA ASN A 75 25.90 1.56 -9.90
C ASN A 75 24.57 1.12 -10.52
N ASP A 76 23.50 1.02 -9.73
CA ASP A 76 22.17 0.61 -10.21
C ASP A 76 21.50 1.68 -11.09
N PHE A 77 22.02 2.93 -11.04
CA PHE A 77 21.59 4.04 -11.89
C PHE A 77 22.47 4.23 -13.14
N LYS A 78 23.51 3.40 -13.31
CA LYS A 78 24.44 3.50 -14.45
C LYS A 78 23.75 2.96 -15.70
N GLY A 79 23.65 3.78 -16.73
CA GLY A 79 22.90 3.45 -17.95
C GLY A 79 21.37 3.61 -17.83
N THR A 80 20.86 3.99 -16.65
CA THR A 80 19.43 4.29 -16.46
C THR A 80 19.11 5.68 -17.02
N SER A 81 18.08 5.74 -17.88
CA SER A 81 17.56 6.99 -18.43
C SER A 81 16.97 7.89 -17.33
N PHE A 82 16.80 9.18 -17.62
CA PHE A 82 16.16 10.08 -16.65
C PHE A 82 14.69 9.72 -16.44
N GLU A 83 14.03 9.29 -17.50
CA GLU A 83 12.63 8.89 -17.55
C GLU A 83 12.38 7.64 -16.70
N ASP A 84 13.28 6.64 -16.75
CA ASP A 84 13.21 5.46 -15.88
C ASP A 84 13.43 5.82 -14.40
N ILE A 85 14.33 6.77 -14.12
CA ILE A 85 14.57 7.28 -12.76
C ILE A 85 13.31 8.02 -12.26
N GLU A 86 12.66 8.80 -13.11
CA GLU A 86 11.44 9.54 -12.79
C GLU A 86 10.24 8.59 -12.55
N ALA A 87 10.12 7.53 -13.35
CA ALA A 87 9.10 6.50 -13.15
C ALA A 87 9.30 5.77 -11.80
N LYS A 88 10.54 5.38 -11.48
CA LYS A 88 10.87 4.76 -10.18
C LYS A 88 10.66 5.71 -9.02
N PHE A 89 11.01 6.98 -9.19
CA PHE A 89 10.76 8.01 -8.20
C PHE A 89 9.25 8.13 -7.93
N THR A 90 8.42 8.18 -8.98
CA THR A 90 6.96 8.24 -8.86
C THR A 90 6.39 7.02 -8.11
N GLN A 91 6.94 5.83 -8.37
CA GLN A 91 6.55 4.61 -7.63
C GLN A 91 6.89 4.71 -6.14
N VAL A 92 8.11 5.14 -5.82
CA VAL A 92 8.55 5.37 -4.43
C VAL A 92 7.72 6.48 -3.78
N TRP A 93 7.43 7.54 -4.51
CA TRP A 93 6.63 8.68 -4.05
C TRP A 93 5.21 8.26 -3.71
N LYS A 94 4.56 7.48 -4.58
CA LYS A 94 3.24 6.92 -4.30
C LYS A 94 3.23 6.12 -3.00
N ARG A 95 4.25 5.30 -2.74
CA ARG A 95 4.37 4.55 -1.47
C ARG A 95 4.56 5.44 -0.24
N ILE A 96 5.23 6.58 -0.41
CA ILE A 96 5.44 7.58 0.64
C ILE A 96 4.14 8.35 0.92
N GLU A 97 3.40 8.68 -0.12
CA GLU A 97 2.12 9.39 -0.04
C GLU A 97 1.00 8.49 0.49
N ASP A 98 0.97 7.22 0.09
CA ASP A 98 -0.01 6.21 0.52
C ASP A 98 0.25 5.67 1.95
N PHE A 99 1.32 6.13 2.63
CA PHE A 99 1.61 5.73 4.01
C PHE A 99 0.55 6.35 4.96
N THR A 100 -0.56 5.63 5.09
CA THR A 100 -1.63 5.87 6.05
C THR A 100 -1.17 5.25 7.38
N PRO A 101 -1.16 5.95 8.52
CA PRO A 101 -0.96 5.28 9.80
C PRO A 101 -2.15 4.34 9.99
N ILE A 102 -1.86 3.05 10.21
CA ILE A 102 -2.79 1.93 10.42
C ILE A 102 -3.83 2.17 11.54
N GLY A 103 -3.71 3.25 12.32
CA GLY A 103 -4.64 3.63 13.39
C GLY A 103 -5.55 4.82 13.12
N SER A 104 -5.59 5.39 11.90
CA SER A 104 -6.43 6.57 11.63
C SER A 104 -7.86 6.21 11.19
N LYS A 105 -8.86 6.82 11.84
CA LYS A 105 -10.31 6.69 11.54
C LYS A 105 -10.67 6.96 10.06
N GLU A 106 -9.78 7.64 9.33
CA GLU A 106 -9.88 7.93 7.89
C GLU A 106 -9.67 6.68 7.00
N GLU A 107 -8.96 5.64 7.48
CA GLU A 107 -8.78 4.37 6.76
C GLU A 107 -10.11 3.63 6.58
N ALA A 108 -10.96 3.59 7.61
CA ALA A 108 -12.29 3.00 7.52
C ALA A 108 -13.21 3.73 6.53
N GLU A 109 -13.04 5.05 6.36
CA GLU A 109 -13.76 5.82 5.33
C GLU A 109 -13.16 5.65 3.93
N ARG A 110 -11.83 5.53 3.80
CA ARG A 110 -11.16 5.35 2.50
C ARG A 110 -11.28 3.91 1.98
N ALA A 111 -11.27 2.89 2.84
CA ALA A 111 -11.57 1.49 2.49
C ALA A 111 -12.99 1.34 1.92
N LYS A 112 -13.96 2.08 2.48
CA LYS A 112 -15.32 2.16 1.92
C LYS A 112 -15.35 2.79 0.51
N ARG A 113 -14.47 3.76 0.22
CA ARG A 113 -14.35 4.35 -1.13
C ARG A 113 -13.61 3.44 -2.13
N GLN A 114 -12.60 2.69 -1.67
CA GLN A 114 -11.88 1.73 -2.50
C GLN A 114 -12.71 0.48 -2.81
N GLY A 115 -13.56 0.02 -1.88
CA GLY A 115 -14.51 -1.08 -2.12
C GLY A 115 -15.44 -0.81 -3.32
N ILE A 116 -15.94 0.42 -3.46
CA ILE A 116 -16.83 0.84 -4.55
C ILE A 116 -16.09 0.87 -5.92
N ILE A 117 -14.81 1.24 -5.94
CA ILE A 117 -14.01 1.28 -7.18
C ILE A 117 -13.66 -0.15 -7.62
N LEU A 118 -13.30 -1.02 -6.67
CA LEU A 118 -13.05 -2.43 -6.94
C LEU A 118 -14.32 -3.12 -7.44
N GLU A 119 -15.48 -2.95 -6.80
CA GLU A 119 -16.79 -3.46 -7.26
C GLU A 119 -17.14 -3.04 -8.69
N LYS A 120 -16.95 -1.76 -9.03
CA LYS A 120 -17.19 -1.26 -10.39
C LYS A 120 -16.24 -1.89 -11.43
N GLU A 121 -15.02 -2.24 -11.06
CA GLU A 121 -14.08 -2.94 -11.95
C GLU A 121 -14.49 -4.40 -12.20
N GLN A 122 -14.99 -5.11 -11.18
CA GLN A 122 -15.45 -6.51 -11.31
C GLN A 122 -16.76 -6.60 -12.11
N VAL A 123 -17.70 -5.67 -11.92
CA VAL A 123 -18.93 -5.58 -12.73
C VAL A 123 -18.61 -5.33 -14.21
N LYS A 124 -17.55 -4.57 -14.51
CA LYS A 124 -17.12 -4.34 -15.90
C LYS A 124 -16.43 -5.55 -16.53
N LYS A 125 -15.73 -6.36 -15.73
CA LYS A 125 -15.13 -7.64 -16.18
C LYS A 125 -16.18 -8.74 -16.38
N GLN A 126 -17.24 -8.78 -15.58
CA GLN A 126 -18.33 -9.75 -15.76
C GLN A 126 -19.22 -9.43 -16.97
N LYS A 127 -19.46 -8.16 -17.29
CA LYS A 127 -20.23 -7.79 -18.50
C LYS A 127 -19.54 -8.10 -19.83
N LEU A 128 -18.27 -8.50 -19.85
CA LEU A 128 -17.54 -8.85 -21.07
C LEU A 128 -17.55 -10.37 -21.38
N SER A 129 -18.09 -11.20 -20.49
CA SER A 129 -18.06 -12.67 -20.63
C SER A 129 -19.40 -13.30 -21.06
N GLU A 130 -20.47 -12.50 -21.22
CA GLU A 130 -21.81 -12.96 -21.61
C GLU A 130 -22.24 -12.29 -22.94
N GLU A 131 -21.38 -12.33 -23.94
CA GLU A 131 -21.80 -12.14 -25.34
C GLU A 131 -21.01 -13.12 -26.21
N ALA A 132 -21.47 -14.37 -26.24
CA ALA A 132 -21.22 -15.28 -27.35
C ALA A 132 -22.18 -14.89 -28.49
N PRO A 133 -21.79 -15.04 -29.77
CA PRO A 133 -22.22 -16.27 -30.43
C PRO A 133 -21.27 -16.84 -31.51
N GLU A 134 -21.44 -18.16 -31.69
CA GLU A 134 -21.33 -18.93 -32.94
C GLU A 134 -19.98 -19.01 -33.67
N SER A 135 -19.18 -20.03 -33.31
CA SER A 135 -18.16 -20.59 -34.21
C SER A 135 -18.78 -21.70 -35.09
N LYS A 136 -19.17 -21.24 -36.26
CA LYS A 136 -19.34 -21.91 -37.54
C LYS A 136 -18.31 -23.04 -37.76
N SER A 137 -18.79 -24.16 -38.29
CA SER A 137 -18.05 -25.36 -38.72
C SER A 137 -16.87 -25.06 -39.66
N PRO A 138 -15.78 -25.85 -39.61
CA PRO A 138 -15.01 -26.17 -40.79
C PRO A 138 -15.29 -27.61 -41.23
N THR A 139 -15.90 -27.71 -42.41
CA THR A 139 -15.66 -28.81 -43.36
C THR A 139 -14.15 -28.96 -43.55
N GLU A 140 -13.59 -30.17 -43.43
CA GLU A 140 -12.84 -30.88 -44.49
C GLU A 140 -12.13 -32.13 -43.95
N GLU A 141 -12.44 -33.25 -44.61
CA GLU A 141 -11.73 -34.52 -44.81
C GLU A 141 -10.90 -35.23 -43.70
N VAL A 142 -11.17 -36.55 -43.60
CA VAL A 142 -10.31 -37.72 -43.28
C VAL A 142 -11.28 -38.75 -42.65
N SER A 143 -11.59 -39.93 -43.19
CA SER A 143 -10.82 -40.87 -44.01
C SER A 143 -11.79 -41.92 -44.58
N GLU A 144 -11.68 -42.25 -45.88
CA GLU A 144 -12.33 -43.40 -46.49
C GLU A 144 -11.59 -44.70 -46.13
N ASP A 145 -12.27 -45.52 -45.34
CA ASP A 145 -12.61 -46.91 -45.62
C ASP A 145 -11.53 -47.81 -46.24
N ARG A 146 -10.83 -48.54 -45.35
CA ARG A 146 -10.41 -49.92 -45.62
C ARG A 146 -10.63 -50.70 -44.33
N ILE A 147 -11.48 -51.74 -44.36
CA ILE A 147 -11.26 -53.09 -43.81
C ILE A 147 -12.59 -53.89 -43.79
N LYS A 148 -12.62 -54.88 -44.70
CA LYS A 148 -13.13 -56.27 -44.61
C LYS A 148 -14.63 -56.58 -44.65
#